data_AF-A0A0B1RYZ7-F1
#
_entry.id   AF-A0A0B1RYZ7-F1
#
_cell.length_a   1.000
_cell.length_b   1.000
_cell.length_c   1.000
_cell.angle_alpha   90.00
_cell.angle_beta   90.00
_cell.angle_gamma   90.00
#
_symmetry.space_group_name_H-M   'P 1'
#
loop_
_entity.id
_entity.type
_entity.pdbx_description
1 polymer ?
#
loop_
_entity_poly.entity_id
_entity_poly.type
_entity_poly.pdbx_seq_one_letter_code
_entity_poly.pdbx_strand_id
1 'polypeptide(L)' 'MLEHRLSSPPEEIYSLHRKLSGSYLLATKLKAVVSCGGLFNEIYDNFKFGEDGKDMDIDSIPDDTTDTQ' A
#
# COMPACT_ATOMS: atom_id res chain seq x y z
N MET A 1 17.24 -20.92 -2.91
CA MET A 1 17.37 -19.45 -2.86
C MET A 1 17.70 -19.09 -1.42
N LEU A 2 18.97 -18.71 -1.20
CA LEU A 2 19.65 -18.34 0.06
C LEU A 2 19.59 -19.33 1.24
N GLU A 3 20.55 -20.26 1.24
CA GLU A 3 20.86 -21.26 2.27
C GLU A 3 21.53 -20.69 3.55
N HIS A 4 21.43 -19.39 3.83
CA HIS A 4 22.02 -18.77 5.02
C HIS A 4 21.15 -17.67 5.61
N ARG A 5 19.98 -18.03 6.15
CA ARG A 5 19.26 -17.16 7.11
C ARG A 5 19.23 -17.84 8.47
N LEU A 6 19.90 -17.24 9.47
CA LEU A 6 19.93 -17.73 10.86
C LEU A 6 18.58 -17.62 11.58
N SER A 7 17.59 -16.96 10.98
CA SER A 7 16.20 -17.01 11.40
C SER A 7 15.31 -16.68 10.21
N SER A 8 14.16 -17.34 10.09
CA SER A 8 13.11 -16.96 9.14
C SER A 8 12.69 -15.52 9.42
N PRO A 9 12.52 -14.65 8.41
CA PRO A 9 11.99 -13.31 8.63
C PRO A 9 10.67 -13.37 9.40
N PRO A 10 10.40 -12.37 10.26
CA PRO A 10 9.14 -12.25 10.98
C PRO A 10 7.94 -12.37 10.05
N GLU A 11 6.90 -13.07 10.50
CA GLU A 11 5.69 -13.36 9.70
C GLU A 11 4.98 -12.09 9.22
N GLU A 12 5.07 -11.01 10.00
CA GLU A 12 4.50 -9.69 9.71
C GLU A 12 5.08 -9.08 8.42
N ILE A 13 6.41 -9.21 8.21
CA ILE A 13 7.09 -8.67 7.03
C ILE A 13 6.66 -9.44 5.77
N TYR A 14 6.47 -10.76 5.88
CA TYR A 14 5.97 -11.58 4.79
C TYR A 14 4.53 -11.24 4.42
N SER A 15 3.69 -10.96 5.41
CA SER A 15 2.29 -10.58 5.21
C SER A 15 2.17 -9.26 4.46
N LEU A 16 2.95 -8.25 4.84
CA LEU A 16 2.98 -6.95 4.16
C LEU A 16 3.46 -7.08 2.70
N HIS A 17 4.60 -7.75 2.49
CA HIS A 17 5.18 -7.93 1.16
C HIS A 17 4.23 -8.67 0.22
N ARG A 18 3.51 -9.67 0.74
CA ARG A 18 2.54 -10.46 -0.04
C ARG A 18 1.28 -9.65 -0.37
N LYS A 19 0.77 -8.84 0.56
CA LYS A 19 -0.36 -7.93 0.31
C LYS A 19 -0.01 -6.93 -0.79
N LEU A 20 1.14 -6.25 -0.68
CA LEU A 20 1.59 -5.27 -1.66
C LEU A 20 1.81 -5.90 -3.05
N SER A 21 2.55 -7.01 -3.10
CA SER A 21 2.82 -7.73 -4.35
C SER A 21 1.52 -8.20 -5.02
N GLY A 22 0.54 -8.66 -4.24
CA GLY A 22 -0.77 -9.09 -4.74
C GLY A 22 -1.56 -7.95 -5.39
N SER A 23 -1.64 -6.80 -4.73
CA SER A 23 -2.33 -5.62 -5.27
C SER A 23 -1.68 -5.11 -6.56
N TYR A 24 -0.35 -5.06 -6.61
CA TYR A 24 0.37 -4.63 -7.81
C TYR A 24 0.18 -5.58 -8.99
N LEU A 25 0.21 -6.89 -8.74
CA LEU A 25 0.00 -7.90 -9.77
C LEU A 25 -1.44 -7.86 -10.32
N LEU A 26 -2.42 -7.60 -9.45
CA LEU A 26 -3.82 -7.43 -9.85
C LEU A 26 -4.00 -6.19 -10.73
N ALA A 27 -3.45 -5.04 -10.33
CA ALA A 27 -3.48 -3.81 -11.12
C ALA A 27 -2.85 -4.02 -12.51
N THR A 28 -1.71 -4.72 -12.56
CA THR A 28 -1.04 -5.07 -13.81
C THR A 28 -1.92 -5.98 -14.69
N LYS A 29 -2.57 -6.99 -14.11
CA LYS A 29 -3.46 -7.91 -14.82
C LYS A 29 -4.67 -7.18 -15.42
N LEU A 30 -5.21 -6.21 -14.70
CA LEU A 30 -6.33 -5.37 -15.15
C LEU A 30 -5.90 -4.25 -16.10
N LYS A 31 -4.58 -4.10 -16.36
CA LYS A 31 -4.00 -2.96 -17.09
C LYS A 31 -4.45 -1.60 -16.53
N ALA A 32 -4.66 -1.54 -15.22
CA ALA A 32 -5.06 -0.32 -14.55
C ALA A 32 -3.88 0.67 -14.53
N VAL A 33 -4.17 1.95 -14.78
CA VAL A 33 -3.22 3.04 -14.60
C VAL A 33 -3.49 3.65 -13.22
N VAL A 34 -2.52 3.54 -12.32
CA VAL A 34 -2.65 4.00 -10.94
C VAL A 34 -1.62 5.10 -10.69
N SER A 35 -2.05 6.24 -10.13
CA SER A 35 -1.15 7.33 -9.74
C SER A 35 -0.49 7.01 -8.38
N CYS A 36 0.50 6.12 -8.40
CA CYS A 36 1.17 5.68 -7.17
C CYS A 36 1.87 6.82 -6.42
N GLY A 37 2.36 7.85 -7.12
CA GLY A 37 3.08 8.96 -6.51
C GLY A 37 2.20 9.82 -5.60
N GLY A 38 1.00 10.21 -6.10
CA GLY A 38 0.04 10.97 -5.30
C GLY A 38 -0.47 10.17 -4.10
N LEU A 39 -0.87 8.91 -4.37
CA LEU A 39 -1.35 8.00 -3.34
C LEU A 39 -0.30 7.76 -2.23
N PHE A 40 0.97 7.61 -2.59
CA PHE A 40 2.04 7.43 -1.62
C PHE A 40 2.23 8.66 -0.72
N ASN A 41 2.25 9.86 -1.30
CA ASN A 41 2.40 11.09 -0.53
C ASN A 41 1.25 11.30 0.44
N GLU A 42 0.01 11.05 0.01
CA GLU A 42 -1.17 11.15 0.87
C GLU A 42 -1.09 10.18 2.06
N ILE A 43 -0.76 8.91 1.80
CA ILE A 43 -0.59 7.90 2.85
C ILE A 43 0.53 8.31 3.80
N TYR A 44 1.65 8.80 3.25
CA TYR A 44 2.82 9.21 4.04
C TYR A 44 2.53 10.41 4.93
N ASP A 45 1.85 11.43 4.42
CA ASP A 45 1.51 12.64 5.16
C ASP A 45 0.49 12.38 6.28
N ASN A 46 -0.41 11.42 6.06
CA ASN A 46 -1.40 10.99 7.06
C ASN A 46 -0.87 9.91 8.02
N PHE A 47 0.31 9.35 7.76
CA PHE A 47 0.88 8.28 8.58
C PHE A 47 1.42 8.83 9.91
N LYS A 48 0.79 8.45 11.02
CA LYS A 48 1.24 8.80 12.38
C LYS A 48 1.89 7.59 13.06
N PHE A 49 3.16 7.73 13.43
CA PHE A 49 3.90 6.67 14.10
C PHE A 49 3.49 6.57 15.58
N GLY A 50 2.99 5.40 15.99
CA GLY A 50 2.77 5.08 17.41
C GLY A 50 1.38 5.34 17.99
N GLU A 51 0.34 5.54 17.16
CA GLU A 51 -1.06 5.56 17.63
C GLU A 51 -1.81 4.31 17.15
N ASP A 52 -2.59 3.74 18.07
CA ASP A 52 -3.18 2.41 17.99
C ASP A 52 -4.16 2.24 16.82
N GLY A 53 -3.82 1.35 15.88
CA GLY A 53 -4.78 0.53 15.14
C GLY A 53 -5.94 1.23 14.40
N LYS A 54 -5.84 2.52 14.06
CA LYS A 54 -6.80 3.14 13.13
C LYS A 54 -6.43 2.68 11.73
N ASP A 55 -7.12 1.66 11.25
CA ASP A 55 -7.06 1.22 9.87
C ASP A 55 -7.30 2.43 8.95
N MET A 56 -6.32 2.75 8.12
CA MET A 56 -6.45 3.79 7.10
C MET A 56 -7.37 3.23 6.01
N ASP A 57 -8.58 3.78 5.90
CA ASP A 57 -9.60 3.32 4.96
C ASP A 57 -9.21 3.75 3.54
N ILE A 58 -8.50 2.85 2.84
CA ILE A 58 -7.99 3.08 1.47
C ILE A 58 -9.10 3.14 0.41
N ASP A 59 -10.31 2.69 0.75
CA ASP A 59 -11.46 2.71 -0.16
C ASP A 59 -12.20 4.05 -0.13
N SER A 60 -11.83 4.95 0.80
CA SER A 60 -12.25 6.35 0.79
C SER A 60 -11.56 7.08 -0.37
N ILE A 61 -12.11 6.95 -1.57
CA ILE A 61 -11.75 7.77 -2.72
C ILE A 61 -12.02 9.23 -2.31
N PRO A 62 -11.00 10.13 -2.28
CA PRO A 62 -11.29 11.54 -2.15
C PRO A 62 -12.15 11.92 -3.35
N ASP A 63 -13.36 12.37 -3.08
CA ASP A 63 -14.30 12.86 -4.09
C ASP A 63 -13.58 13.97 -4.86
N ASP A 64 -13.04 13.65 -6.04
CA ASP A 64 -12.59 14.64 -7.01
C ASP A 64 -13.84 15.25 -7.64
N THR A 65 -14.60 15.97 -6.81
CA THR A 65 -15.67 16.84 -7.29
C THR A 65 -15.02 18.17 -7.70
N THR A 66 -14.85 18.30 -9.01
CA THR A 66 -14.90 19.55 -9.79
C THR A 66 -13.84 20.63 -9.51
N ASP A 67 -13.00 20.89 -10.52
CA ASP A 67 -13.12 22.17 -11.25
C ASP A 67 -12.73 21.98 -12.73
N THR A 68 -13.76 21.82 -13.56
CA THR A 68 -13.71 22.23 -14.96
C THR A 68 -13.64 23.74 -14.97
N GLN A 69 -12.47 24.30 -15.28
CA GLN A 69 -12.35 25.57 -16.00
C GLN A 69 -11.31 25.43 -17.11
#